data_AF-A0A2N3KTR8-F1
#
_entry.id   AF-A0A2N3KTR8-F1
#
_cell.length_a   1.000
_cell.length_b   1.000
_cell.length_c   1.000
_cell.angle_alpha   90.00
_cell.angle_beta   90.00
_cell.angle_gamma   90.00
#
_symmetry.space_group_name_H-M   'P 1'
#
loop_
_entity.id
_entity.type
_entity.pdbx_description
1 polymer ?
#
loop_
_entity_poly.entity_id
_entity_poly.type
_entity_poly.pdbx_seq_one_letter_code
_entity_poly.pdbx_strand_id
1 'polypeptide(L)'
;MNVLNFDEKFTSASGKFETLDFGIDIELHAISENWKSGKPPVGDENGPGRPAFDVFGAGRRGAVKIGAAWIKEIKRGDNAGKKFLTMTLDDPSFHMSLNLTAWEVKAGTYEIKWERPRRAVGNAAA
;
A
#
# COMPACT_ATOMS: atom_id res chain seq x y z
N MET A 1 -8.79 -2.07 -14.58
CA MET A 1 -8.33 -0.84 -13.90
C MET A 1 -7.62 -1.28 -12.64
N ASN A 2 -6.47 -0.70 -12.33
CA ASN A 2 -5.71 -1.08 -11.13
C ASN A 2 -6.37 -0.45 -9.91
N VAL A 3 -7.17 -1.22 -9.19
CA VAL A 3 -7.98 -0.72 -8.07
C VAL A 3 -7.99 -1.71 -6.91
N LEU A 4 -8.04 -1.17 -5.69
CA LEU A 4 -8.42 -1.86 -4.47
C LEU A 4 -9.81 -1.40 -4.05
N ASN A 5 -10.64 -2.34 -3.62
CA ASN A 5 -11.93 -2.04 -3.02
C ASN A 5 -11.88 -2.47 -1.55
N PHE A 6 -12.01 -1.49 -0.66
CA PHE A 6 -12.10 -1.70 0.76
C PHE A 6 -13.51 -2.13 1.17
N ASP A 7 -13.58 -2.92 2.23
CA ASP A 7 -14.83 -3.12 2.96
C ASP A 7 -15.29 -1.81 3.63
N GLU A 8 -16.54 -1.79 4.10
CA GLU A 8 -17.13 -0.62 4.76
C GLU A 8 -16.40 -0.22 6.05
N LYS A 9 -15.69 -1.16 6.69
CA LYS A 9 -14.97 -0.96 7.95
C LYS A 9 -13.54 -0.49 7.73
N PHE A 10 -13.10 -0.41 6.47
CA PHE A 10 -11.73 -0.14 6.06
C PHE A 10 -10.71 -1.16 6.60
N THR A 11 -11.14 -2.37 6.95
CA THR A 11 -10.31 -3.41 7.58
C THR A 11 -9.73 -4.42 6.61
N SER A 12 -10.34 -4.56 5.44
CA SER A 12 -9.84 -5.40 4.38
C SER A 12 -10.04 -4.74 3.02
N ALA A 13 -9.21 -5.10 2.06
CA ALA A 13 -9.42 -4.72 0.66
C ALA A 13 -9.00 -5.84 -0.27
N SER A 14 -9.62 -5.90 -1.44
CA SER A 14 -9.16 -6.77 -2.52
C SER A 14 -9.16 -6.03 -3.85
N GLY A 15 -8.30 -6.48 -4.75
CA GLY A 15 -8.15 -5.87 -6.04
C GLY A 15 -7.06 -6.49 -6.87
N LYS A 16 -6.71 -5.81 -7.96
CA LYS A 16 -5.70 -6.29 -8.89
C LYS A 16 -4.82 -5.15 -9.34
N PHE A 17 -3.53 -5.42 -9.46
CA PHE A 17 -2.58 -4.57 -10.12
C PHE A 17 -2.02 -5.29 -11.35
N GLU A 18 -2.22 -4.70 -12.52
CA GLU A 18 -1.77 -5.23 -13.80
C GLU A 18 -0.91 -4.20 -14.54
N THR A 19 0.10 -4.72 -15.23
CA THR A 19 0.90 -4.03 -16.23
C THR A 19 0.82 -4.81 -17.55
N LEU A 20 1.60 -4.40 -18.55
CA LEU A 20 1.74 -5.18 -19.78
C LEU A 20 2.46 -6.52 -19.56
N ASP A 21 3.33 -6.61 -18.53
CA ASP A 21 4.24 -7.74 -18.34
C ASP A 21 3.75 -8.72 -17.27
N PHE A 22 2.98 -8.25 -16.29
CA PHE A 22 2.52 -9.07 -15.18
C PHE A 22 1.22 -8.54 -14.57
N GLY A 23 0.54 -9.40 -13.82
CA GLY A 23 -0.57 -9.03 -12.97
C GLY A 23 -0.51 -9.76 -11.64
N ILE A 24 -0.95 -9.09 -10.58
CA ILE A 24 -1.03 -9.65 -9.23
C ILE A 24 -2.37 -9.30 -8.61
N ASP A 25 -3.06 -10.32 -8.12
CA ASP A 25 -4.26 -10.16 -7.29
C ASP A 25 -3.80 -9.87 -5.86
N ILE A 26 -4.28 -8.76 -5.31
CA ILE A 26 -3.83 -8.21 -4.02
C ILE A 26 -4.98 -8.27 -3.03
N GLU A 27 -4.69 -8.76 -1.84
CA GLU A 27 -5.54 -8.61 -0.66
C GLU A 27 -4.81 -7.84 0.43
N LEU A 28 -5.53 -6.94 1.09
CA LEU A 28 -5.08 -6.23 2.28
C LEU A 28 -5.88 -6.70 3.47
N HIS A 29 -5.19 -6.99 4.58
CA HIS A 29 -5.82 -7.37 5.85
C HIS A 29 -5.26 -6.51 6.98
N ALA A 30 -6.13 -5.86 7.75
CA ALA A 30 -5.73 -4.98 8.83
C ALA A 30 -4.91 -5.72 9.89
N ILE A 31 -3.77 -5.14 10.26
CA ILE A 31 -2.95 -5.65 11.37
C ILE A 31 -3.57 -5.14 12.66
N SER A 32 -4.51 -5.90 13.21
CA SER A 32 -5.36 -5.46 14.31
C SER A 32 -4.56 -4.97 15.53
N GLU A 33 -3.38 -5.54 15.82
CA GLU A 33 -2.55 -5.08 16.95
C GLU A 33 -1.92 -3.69 16.73
N ASN A 34 -1.79 -3.24 15.48
CA ASN A 34 -1.27 -1.92 15.16
C ASN A 34 -2.36 -0.83 15.20
N TRP A 35 -3.63 -1.22 15.15
CA TRP A 35 -4.76 -0.31 15.18
C TRP A 35 -5.10 0.05 16.63
N LYS A 36 -5.25 1.33 16.91
CA LYS A 36 -5.59 1.82 18.25
C LYS A 36 -7.03 2.31 18.26
N SER A 37 -7.85 1.70 19.12
CA SER A 37 -9.27 2.07 19.26
C SER A 37 -10.03 2.08 17.92
N GLY A 38 -9.76 1.09 17.06
CA GLY A 38 -10.38 0.97 15.75
C GLY A 38 -9.86 1.95 14.69
N LYS A 39 -8.81 2.72 14.97
CA LYS A 39 -8.18 3.64 14.01
C LYS A 39 -6.84 3.07 13.53
N PRO A 40 -6.57 3.09 12.22
CA PRO A 40 -5.30 2.61 11.69
C PRO A 40 -4.15 3.56 12.09
N PRO A 41 -2.91 3.04 12.19
CA PRO A 41 -1.74 3.90 12.29
C PRO A 41 -1.61 4.75 11.01
N VAL A 42 -1.30 6.02 11.19
CA VAL A 42 -1.01 6.95 10.09
C VAL A 42 0.40 7.47 10.31
N GLY A 43 1.22 7.42 9.24
CA GLY A 43 2.57 7.95 9.27
C GLY A 43 2.61 9.43 9.60
N ASP A 44 3.67 9.84 10.29
CA ASP A 44 3.90 11.19 10.76
C ASP A 44 5.23 11.75 10.21
N GLU A 45 5.70 12.85 10.79
CA GLU A 45 6.96 13.50 10.42
C GLU A 45 8.21 12.66 10.72
N ASN A 46 8.10 11.66 11.60
CA ASN A 46 9.20 10.78 12.01
C ASN A 46 9.30 9.52 11.15
N GLY A 47 8.31 9.26 10.28
CA GLY A 47 8.38 8.17 9.31
C GLY A 47 7.00 7.60 8.94
N PRO A 48 6.98 6.50 8.18
CA PRO A 48 5.73 5.86 7.77
C PRO A 48 4.93 5.25 8.92
N GLY A 49 5.51 5.16 10.13
CA GLY A 49 4.91 4.52 11.29
C GLY A 49 4.87 3.00 11.17
N ARG A 50 4.00 2.36 11.97
CA ARG A 50 3.71 0.92 11.88
C ARG A 50 2.84 0.63 10.66
N PRO A 51 2.99 -0.53 10.01
CA PRO A 51 2.11 -0.92 8.92
C PRO A 51 0.66 -1.05 9.42
N ALA A 52 -0.29 -0.58 8.62
CA ALA A 52 -1.71 -0.69 8.91
C ALA A 52 -2.28 -2.03 8.40
N PHE A 53 -1.72 -2.57 7.33
CA PHE A 53 -2.21 -3.79 6.68
C PHE A 53 -1.06 -4.72 6.33
N ASP A 54 -1.34 -6.02 6.41
CA ASP A 54 -0.58 -7.05 5.72
C ASP A 54 -1.07 -7.13 4.26
N VAL A 55 -0.13 -7.32 3.34
CA VAL A 55 -0.41 -7.46 1.91
C VAL A 55 -0.22 -8.91 1.52
N PHE A 56 -1.22 -9.48 0.85
CA PHE A 56 -1.18 -10.84 0.34
C PHE A 56 -1.28 -10.85 -1.18
N GLY A 57 -0.50 -11.71 -1.81
CA GLY A 57 -0.67 -12.10 -3.21
C GLY A 57 -1.61 -13.29 -3.28
N ALA A 58 -2.78 -13.10 -3.88
CA ALA A 58 -3.73 -14.17 -4.09
C ALA A 58 -3.35 -14.98 -5.34
N GLY A 59 -3.15 -16.28 -5.18
CA GLY A 59 -2.83 -17.20 -6.27
C GLY A 59 -3.73 -18.42 -6.28
N ARG A 60 -3.57 -19.29 -7.29
CA ARG A 60 -4.37 -20.52 -7.44
C ARG A 60 -4.32 -21.47 -6.24
N ARG A 61 -3.26 -21.40 -5.44
CA ARG A 61 -3.04 -22.27 -4.27
C ARG A 61 -3.37 -21.59 -2.94
N GLY A 62 -3.98 -20.40 -2.98
CA GLY A 62 -4.29 -19.59 -1.81
C GLY A 62 -3.51 -18.27 -1.79
N ALA A 63 -3.84 -17.45 -0.80
CA ALA A 63 -3.19 -16.16 -0.56
C ALA A 63 -1.92 -16.34 0.29
N VAL A 64 -0.83 -15.70 -0.11
CA VAL A 64 0.44 -15.70 0.63
C VAL A 64 0.79 -14.27 1.00
N LYS A 65 1.22 -14.06 2.25
CA LYS A 65 1.70 -12.74 2.69
C LYS A 65 2.98 -12.40 1.95
N ILE A 66 2.95 -11.31 1.19
CA ILE A 66 4.06 -10.81 0.37
C ILE A 66 4.50 -9.42 0.79
N GLY A 67 3.89 -8.78 1.78
CA GLY A 67 4.27 -7.43 2.13
C GLY A 67 3.42 -6.77 3.19
N ALA A 68 3.51 -5.44 3.21
CA ALA A 68 2.77 -4.59 4.13
C ALA A 68 2.40 -3.25 3.47
N ALA A 69 1.36 -2.62 4.01
CA ALA A 69 0.90 -1.29 3.59
C ALA A 69 0.82 -0.33 4.78
N TRP A 70 1.17 0.92 4.52
CA TRP A 70 1.17 2.03 5.46
C TRP A 70 0.21 3.11 4.97
N ILE A 71 -0.48 3.76 5.90
CA ILE A 71 -1.29 4.93 5.60
C ILE A 71 -0.44 6.17 5.81
N LYS A 72 -0.44 7.06 4.82
CA LYS A 72 0.20 8.37 4.89
C LYS A 72 -0.84 9.46 4.67
N GLU A 73 -0.50 10.65 5.14
CA GLU A 73 -1.31 11.85 4.97
C GLU A 73 -0.53 12.88 4.18
N ILE A 74 -1.19 13.51 3.20
CA ILE A 74 -0.59 14.59 2.42
C ILE A 74 -0.43 15.81 3.32
N LYS A 75 0.79 16.33 3.42
CA LYS A 75 1.10 17.45 4.33
C LYS A 75 1.01 18.83 3.68
N ARG A 76 1.03 18.95 2.35
CA ARG A 76 1.11 20.23 1.64
C ARG A 76 0.32 20.20 0.33
N GLY A 77 -0.09 21.38 -0.14
CA GLY A 77 -0.83 21.58 -1.38
C GLY A 77 -2.34 21.37 -1.26
N ASP A 78 -3.05 21.42 -2.39
CA ASP A 78 -4.52 21.42 -2.45
C ASP A 78 -5.19 20.15 -1.89
N ASN A 79 -4.42 19.07 -1.76
CA ASN A 79 -4.88 17.80 -1.22
C ASN A 79 -4.40 17.56 0.22
N ALA A 80 -3.88 18.57 0.92
CA ALA A 80 -3.45 18.44 2.32
C ALA A 80 -4.55 17.86 3.22
N GLY A 81 -4.17 16.96 4.13
CA GLY A 81 -5.09 16.23 5.01
C GLY A 81 -5.72 14.98 4.39
N LYS A 82 -5.64 14.78 3.06
CA LYS A 82 -6.08 13.53 2.44
C LYS A 82 -5.11 12.40 2.76
N LYS A 83 -5.67 11.20 2.95
CA LYS A 83 -4.91 9.97 3.22
C LYS A 83 -4.74 9.14 1.97
N PHE A 84 -3.64 8.39 1.92
CA PHE A 84 -3.32 7.46 0.86
C PHE A 84 -2.53 6.28 1.42
N LEU A 85 -2.49 5.18 0.68
CA LEU A 85 -1.69 4.02 1.06
C LEU A 85 -0.39 3.98 0.27
N THR A 86 0.68 3.57 0.94
CA THR A 86 1.90 3.10 0.30
C THR A 86 2.10 1.65 0.70
N MET A 87 2.50 0.79 -0.23
CA MET A 87 2.72 -0.62 0.02
C MET A 87 3.99 -1.11 -0.68
N THR A 88 4.65 -2.07 -0.04
CA THR A 88 5.83 -2.74 -0.58
C THR A 88 5.55 -4.23 -0.60
N LEU A 89 5.71 -4.84 -1.77
CA LEU A 89 5.46 -6.25 -2.05
C LEU A 89 6.80 -6.92 -2.42
N ASP A 90 7.16 -7.96 -1.70
CA ASP A 90 8.34 -8.79 -1.90
C ASP A 90 7.90 -10.17 -2.39
N ASP A 91 7.58 -10.24 -3.68
CA ASP A 91 7.15 -11.48 -4.33
C ASP A 91 8.35 -12.12 -5.07
N PRO A 92 8.61 -13.43 -4.87
CA PRO A 92 9.76 -14.12 -5.48
C PRO A 92 9.84 -14.10 -7.01
N SER A 93 8.75 -13.77 -7.70
CA SER A 93 8.74 -13.62 -9.16
C SER A 93 9.42 -12.33 -9.66
N PHE A 94 9.72 -11.39 -8.76
CA PHE A 94 10.43 -10.15 -9.08
C PHE A 94 11.86 -10.17 -8.55
N HIS A 95 12.77 -9.52 -9.29
CA HIS A 95 14.16 -9.35 -8.85
C HIS A 95 14.33 -8.34 -7.71
N MET A 96 13.31 -7.54 -7.44
CA MET A 96 13.28 -6.52 -6.38
C MET A 96 11.85 -6.26 -5.94
N SER A 97 11.69 -5.74 -4.73
CA SER A 97 10.37 -5.44 -4.18
C SER A 97 9.62 -4.41 -5.04
N LEU A 98 8.33 -4.66 -5.25
CA LEU A 98 7.41 -3.79 -5.96
C LEU A 98 6.80 -2.78 -4.98
N ASN A 99 6.97 -1.48 -5.27
CA ASN A 99 6.39 -0.41 -4.47
C ASN A 99 5.16 0.18 -5.17
N LEU A 100 4.03 0.22 -4.48
CA LEU A 100 2.77 0.75 -5.02
C LEU A 100 2.23 1.85 -4.10
N THR A 101 1.47 2.76 -4.70
CA THR A 101 0.69 3.78 -3.98
C THR A 101 -0.77 3.64 -4.36
N ALA A 102 -1.69 3.76 -3.40
CA ALA A 102 -3.12 3.71 -3.65
C ALA A 102 -3.82 4.99 -3.17
N TRP A 103 -4.59 5.61 -4.06
CA TRP A 103 -5.31 6.88 -3.83
C TRP A 103 -6.82 6.67 -3.91
N GLU A 104 -7.55 7.22 -2.94
CA GLU A 104 -9.01 7.13 -2.97
C GLU A 104 -9.57 7.94 -4.15
N VAL A 105 -10.31 7.27 -5.04
CA VAL A 105 -10.99 7.89 -6.19
C VAL A 105 -12.50 7.96 -6.01
N LYS A 106 -13.04 7.09 -5.15
CA LYS A 106 -14.43 7.03 -4.70
C LYS A 106 -14.42 6.42 -3.31
N ALA A 107 -15.41 6.71 -2.47
CA ALA A 107 -15.57 6.11 -1.16
C ALA A 107 -15.33 4.58 -1.19
N GLY A 108 -14.25 4.13 -0.53
CA GLY A 108 -13.85 2.72 -0.46
C GLY A 108 -13.14 2.15 -1.70
N THR A 109 -13.02 2.90 -2.80
CA THR A 109 -12.29 2.47 -4.01
C THR A 109 -11.02 3.29 -4.19
N TYR A 110 -9.89 2.59 -4.25
CA TYR A 110 -8.56 3.20 -4.34
C TYR A 110 -7.89 2.80 -5.64
N GLU A 111 -7.48 3.77 -6.44
CA GLU A 111 -6.66 3.56 -7.63
C GLU A 111 -5.22 3.25 -7.23
N ILE A 112 -4.65 2.16 -7.76
CA ILE A 112 -3.29 1.70 -7.50
C ILE A 112 -2.36 2.17 -8.62
N LYS A 113 -1.23 2.75 -8.25
CA LYS A 113 -0.15 3.16 -9.16
C LYS A 113 1.18 2.59 -8.71
N TRP A 114 1.98 2.18 -9.68
CA TRP A 114 3.37 1.79 -9.43
C TRP A 114 4.23 3.01 -9.12
N GLU A 115 5.04 2.94 -8.06
CA GLU A 115 6.08 3.91 -7.75
C GLU A 115 7.45 3.28 -8.05
N ARG A 116 8.24 3.94 -8.92
CA ARG A 116 9.64 3.57 -9.09
C ARG A 116 10.38 3.89 -7.78
N PRO A 117 11.24 2.99 -7.27
CA PRO A 117 12.10 3.33 -6.15
C PRO A 117 12.83 4.63 -6.44
N ARG A 118 12.63 5.65 -5.59
CA ARG A 118 13.41 6.87 -5.70
C ARG A 118 14.86 6.48 -5.45
N ARG A 119 15.71 6.74 -6.44
CA ARG A 119 17.16 6.52 -6.32
C ARG A 119 17.57 7.19 -5.01
N ALA A 120 18.07 6.40 -4.06
CA ALA A 120 18.65 6.96 -2.86
C ALA A 120 19.66 7.99 -3.36
N VAL A 121 19.43 9.26 -3.06
CA VAL A 121 20.44 10.27 -3.23
C VAL A 121 21.46 9.89 -2.17
N GLY A 122 22.37 8.99 -2.53
CA GLY A 122 23.53 8.72 -1.71
C GLY A 122 24.13 10.08 -1.45
N ASN A 123 24.38 10.39 -0.19
CA ASN A 123 25.28 11.47 0.16
C ASN A 123 26.65 11.11 -0.46
N ALA A 124 26.81 11.43 -1.73
CA ALA A 124 28.08 11.84 -2.31
C ALA A 124 28.30 13.28 -1.85
N ALA A 125 28.47 13.44 -0.55
CA ALA A 125 29.05 14.62 0.06
C ALA A 125 30.44 14.18 0.52
N ALA A 126 31.42 14.77 -0.15
CA ALA A 126 32.86 14.87 0.10
C ALA A 126 33.43 14.28 1.40
#